data_AF-L1LUG7-F1
#
_entry.id   AF-L1LUG7-F1
#
_cell.length_a   1.000
_cell.length_b   1.000
_cell.length_c   1.000
_cell.angle_alpha   90.00
_cell.angle_beta   90.00
_cell.angle_gamma   90.00
#
_symmetry.space_group_name_H-M   'P 1'
#
loop_
_entity.id
_entity.type
_entity.pdbx_description
1 polymer ?
#
loop_
_entity_poly.entity_id
_entity_poly.type
_entity_poly.pdbx_seq_one_letter_code
_entity_poly.pdbx_strand_id
1 'polypeptide(L)' 'MSCISYMGYTARVQYDARDKLFVGRILGVQTIISFHADSVSALHEAFIVALEDYLAGE' A
#
# COMPACT_ATOMS: atom_id res chain seq x y z
N MET A 1 6.05 -9.88 9.02
CA MET A 1 5.24 -9.24 7.95
C MET A 1 4.27 -8.28 8.61
N SER A 2 4.23 -7.01 8.21
CA SER A 2 3.18 -6.10 8.64
C SER A 2 2.12 -6.02 7.54
N CYS A 3 0.85 -5.85 7.91
CA CYS A 3 -0.24 -5.68 6.97
C CYS A 3 -1.14 -4.53 7.41
N ILE A 4 -1.67 -3.82 6.43
CA ILE A 4 -2.68 -2.78 6.63
C ILE A 4 -3.95 -3.20 5.90
N SER A 5 -5.10 -2.82 6.45
CA SER A 5 -6.41 -3.19 5.90
C SER A 5 -7.31 -1.96 5.85
N TYR A 6 -7.98 -1.75 4.73
CA TYR A 6 -8.91 -0.64 4.52
C TYR A 6 -10.00 -1.04 3.54
N MET A 7 -11.27 -0.71 3.85
CA MET A 7 -12.44 -1.05 3.01
C MET A 7 -12.49 -2.54 2.56
N GLY A 8 -12.02 -3.46 3.39
CA GLY A 8 -11.95 -4.89 3.06
C GLY A 8 -10.77 -5.31 2.18
N TYR A 9 -9.99 -4.36 1.68
CA TYR A 9 -8.72 -4.61 1.00
C TYR A 9 -7.59 -4.73 2.02
N THR A 10 -6.61 -5.57 1.72
CA THR A 10 -5.44 -5.77 2.56
C THR A 10 -4.19 -5.52 1.74
N ALA A 11 -3.24 -4.76 2.28
CA ALA A 11 -1.92 -4.61 1.71
C ALA A 11 -0.85 -5.17 2.63
N ARG A 12 0.15 -5.82 2.01
CA ARG A 12 1.35 -6.30 2.69
C ARG A 12 2.41 -5.21 2.68
N VAL A 13 3.02 -4.98 3.83
CA VAL A 13 4.03 -3.95 4.03
C VAL A 13 5.35 -4.60 4.46
N GLN A 14 6.43 -4.19 3.81
CA GLN A 14 7.80 -4.54 4.16
C GLN A 14 8.62 -3.28 4.30
N TYR A 15 9.52 -3.26 5.28
CA TYR A 15 10.48 -2.19 5.42
C TYR A 15 11.75 -2.54 4.64
N ASP A 16 12.11 -1.69 3.70
CA ASP A 16 13.38 -1.77 3.01
C ASP A 16 14.42 -0.96 3.78
N ALA A 17 15.37 -1.64 4.42
CA ALA A 17 16.39 -1.00 5.23
C ALA A 17 17.47 -0.27 4.40
N ARG A 18 17.58 -0.55 3.09
CA ARG A 18 18.56 0.10 2.22
C ARG A 18 18.09 1.51 1.87
N ASP A 19 16.82 1.61 1.48
CA ASP A 19 16.19 2.88 1.13
C ASP A 19 15.57 3.59 2.34
N LYS A 20 15.44 2.89 3.47
CA LYS A 20 14.73 3.33 4.68
C LYS A 20 13.26 3.68 4.42
N LEU A 21 12.65 3.01 3.45
CA LEU A 21 11.25 3.19 3.08
C LEU A 21 10.44 1.94 3.44
N PHE A 22 9.18 2.17 3.73
CA PHE A 22 8.19 1.11 3.75
C PHE A 22 7.62 0.93 2.35
N VAL A 23 7.57 -0.31 1.88
CA VAL A 23 7.00 -0.71 0.60
C VAL A 23 5.77 -1.55 0.84
N GLY A 24 4.64 -1.10 0.31
CA GLY A 24 3.34 -1.74 0.40
C GLY A 24 2.88 -2.30 -0.94
N ARG A 25 2.16 -3.42 -0.91
CA ARG A 25 1.49 -4.01 -2.08
C ARG A 25 0.08 -4.46 -1.73
N ILE A 26 -0.90 -4.05 -2.52
CA ILE A 26 -2.31 -4.43 -2.35
C ILE A 26 -2.50 -5.90 -2.76
N LEU A 27 -3.25 -6.65 -1.97
CA LEU A 27 -3.63 -8.04 -2.20
C LEU A 27 -5.09 -8.13 -2.63
N GLY A 28 -5.40 -9.12 -3.47
CA GLY A 28 -6.79 -9.39 -3.91
C GLY A 28 -7.28 -8.50 -5.05
N VAL A 29 -6.40 -7.72 -5.66
CA VAL A 29 -6.66 -6.91 -6.86
C VAL A 29 -6.14 -7.64 -8.10
N GLN A 30 -6.78 -7.40 -9.27
CA GLN A 30 -6.35 -8.03 -10.54
C GLN A 30 -5.03 -7.45 -11.05
N THR A 31 -4.80 -6.17 -10.80
CA THR A 31 -3.58 -5.44 -11.20
C THR A 31 -2.57 -5.39 -10.06
N ILE A 32 -1.29 -5.24 -10.41
CA ILE A 32 -0.23 -5.11 -9.40
C ILE A 32 -0.16 -3.66 -8.96
N ILE A 33 -0.68 -3.37 -7.77
CA ILE A 33 -0.64 -2.04 -7.16
C ILE A 33 0.33 -2.04 -5.99
N SER A 34 1.33 -1.17 -6.05
CA SER A 34 2.35 -0.99 -5.03
C SER A 34 2.56 0.48 -4.71
N PHE A 35 2.86 0.77 -3.45
CA PHE A 35 3.06 2.11 -2.91
C PHE A 35 4.24 2.09 -1.94
N HIS A 36 4.82 3.25 -1.66
CA HIS A 36 5.91 3.37 -0.69
C HIS A 36 5.79 4.67 0.11
N ALA A 37 6.37 4.68 1.31
CA ALA A 37 6.39 5.86 2.16
C ALA A 37 7.52 5.78 3.19
N ASP A 38 7.94 6.92 3.73
CA ASP A 38 8.97 7.02 4.78
C ASP A 38 8.43 6.77 6.19
N SER A 39 7.11 6.89 6.38
CA SER A 39 6.45 6.83 7.68
C SER A 39 5.16 6.02 7.61
N VAL A 40 4.73 5.44 8.74
CA VAL A 40 3.51 4.62 8.82
C VAL A 40 2.26 5.43 8.46
N SER A 41 2.17 6.71 8.85
CA SER A 41 1.04 7.57 8.50
C SER A 41 0.95 7.80 6.99
N ALA A 42 2.05 8.22 6.37
CA ALA A 42 2.14 8.43 4.92
C ALA A 42 1.92 7.14 4.14
N LEU A 43 2.31 5.98 4.69
CA LEU A 43 2.03 4.69 4.10
C LEU A 43 0.53 4.39 4.05
N HIS A 44 -0.20 4.75 5.11
CA HIS A 44 -1.64 4.56 5.15
C HIS A 44 -2.35 5.46 4.13
N GLU A 45 -1.91 6.71 4.00
CA GLU A 45 -2.41 7.64 2.99
C GLU A 45 -2.12 7.15 1.57
N ALA A 46 -0.88 6.74 1.29
CA ALA A 46 -0.48 6.20 -0.01
C ALA A 46 -1.27 4.94 -0.38
N PHE A 47 -1.63 4.10 0.60
CA PHE A 47 -2.49 2.95 0.38
C PHE A 47 -3.92 3.35 -0.01
N ILE A 48 -4.50 4.32 0.70
CA ILE A 48 -5.86 4.82 0.42
C ILE A 48 -5.89 5.43 -0.98
N VAL A 49 -4.93 6.31 -1.33
CA VAL A 49 -4.85 6.93 -2.65
C VAL A 49 -4.72 5.88 -3.76
N ALA A 50 -3.82 4.90 -3.60
CA ALA A 50 -3.63 3.85 -4.60
C ALA A 50 -4.87 2.94 -4.73
N LEU A 51 -5.63 2.76 -3.66
CA LEU A 51 -6.88 2.01 -3.70
C LEU A 51 -8.00 2.82 -4.36
N GLU A 52 -8.13 4.11 -4.04
CA GLU A 52 -9.11 5.00 -4.65
C GLU A 52 -8.87 5.13 -6.16
N ASP A 53 -7.61 5.26 -6.59
CA ASP A 53 -7.21 5.24 -8.00
C ASP A 53 -7.66 3.95 -8.71
N TYR A 54 -7.40 2.79 -8.08
CA TYR A 54 -7.86 1.50 -8.61
C TYR A 54 -9.39 1.38 -8.69
N LEU A 55 -10.10 1.91 -7.69
CA LEU A 55 -11.57 1.88 -7.66
C LEU A 55 -12.18 2.88 -8.65
N ALA A 56 -11.47 3.97 -8.98
CA ALA A 56 -11.88 4.96 -9.97
C ALA A 56 -11.87 4.39 -11.40
N GLY A 57 -11.06 3.36 -11.66
CA GLY A 57 -11.17 2.52 -12.85
C GLY A 57 -10.51 3.06 -14.12
N GLU A 58 -9.34 3.72 -14.04
CA GLU A 58 -8.51 3.99 -15.22
C GLU A 58 -7.94 2.73 -15.87
#